data_AF-A0ABD0NUY1-F1
#
_entry.id   AF-A0ABD0NUY1-F1
#
_cell.length_a   1.000
_cell.length_b   1.000
_cell.length_c   1.000
_cell.angle_alpha   90.00
_cell.angle_beta   90.00
_cell.angle_gamma   90.00
#
_symmetry.space_group_name_H-M   'P 1'
#
loop_
_entity.id
_entity.type
_entity.pdbx_description
1 polymer ?
#
loop_
_entity_poly.entity_id
_entity_poly.type
_entity_poly.pdbx_seq_one_letter_code
_entity_poly.pdbx_strand_id
1 'polypeptide(L)'
;LSNECEDAPFVPGHNLAGEGFDVVTMERKGSYVINMEKWDLGNGTCKLATNDYFSGRKQKLPAAVVDWRTLPNQIFESSEAVVNDSSSALSSDWKVGLDVKAAGAA
;
A
#
# COMPACT_ATOMS: atom_id res chain seq x y z
N LEU A 1 -23.41 8.21 11.39
CA LEU A 1 -22.54 7.44 10.47
C LEU A 1 -21.56 8.35 9.73
N SER A 2 -21.93 9.57 9.28
CA SER A 2 -20.95 10.50 8.67
C SER A 2 -19.85 10.97 9.65
N ASN A 3 -20.20 11.32 10.89
CA ASN A 3 -19.20 11.81 11.86
C ASN A 3 -18.10 10.78 12.15
N GLU A 4 -18.43 9.49 12.31
CA GLU A 4 -17.40 8.46 12.55
C GLU A 4 -16.37 8.38 11.42
N CYS A 5 -16.80 8.57 10.16
CA CYS A 5 -15.92 8.54 9.00
C CYS A 5 -15.07 9.81 8.87
N GLU A 6 -15.61 10.96 9.23
CA GLU A 6 -14.88 12.24 9.22
C GLU A 6 -13.82 12.26 10.31
N ASP A 7 -14.19 11.85 11.53
CA ASP A 7 -13.34 11.85 12.72
C ASP A 7 -12.27 10.75 12.71
N ALA A 8 -12.54 9.62 12.06
CA ALA A 8 -11.57 8.52 12.00
C ALA A 8 -10.32 8.94 11.20
N PRO A 9 -9.10 8.72 11.73
CA PRO A 9 -7.89 8.92 10.96
C PRO A 9 -7.75 7.81 9.91
N PHE A 10 -6.98 8.05 8.86
CA PHE A 10 -6.61 6.99 7.93
C PHE A 10 -5.72 5.92 8.59
N VAL A 11 -5.72 4.73 8.00
CA VAL A 11 -4.73 3.71 8.32
C VAL A 11 -3.30 4.18 8.00
N PRO A 12 -2.28 3.70 8.73
CA PRO A 12 -0.89 4.07 8.47
C PRO A 12 -0.49 3.69 7.03
N GLY A 13 0.20 4.58 6.32
CA GLY A 13 0.69 4.34 4.97
C GLY A 13 -0.38 4.31 3.87
N HIS A 14 -1.62 4.74 4.13
CA HIS A 14 -2.72 4.71 3.15
C HIS A 14 -2.39 5.34 1.80
N ASN A 15 -1.53 6.36 1.75
CA ASN A 15 -1.16 7.07 0.53
C ASN A 15 -0.08 6.37 -0.31
N LEU A 16 0.60 5.35 0.23
CA LEU A 16 1.72 4.68 -0.47
C LEU A 16 1.24 3.82 -1.65
N ALA A 17 0.11 3.12 -1.51
CA ALA A 17 -0.37 2.18 -2.54
C ALA A 17 -0.86 2.87 -3.83
N GLY A 18 -1.08 4.19 -3.80
CA GLY A 18 -1.52 4.97 -4.96
C GLY A 18 -0.41 5.78 -5.63
N GLU A 19 0.81 5.72 -5.11
CA GLU A 19 1.94 6.47 -5.63
C GLU A 19 2.63 5.73 -6.78
N GLY A 20 3.02 6.49 -7.81
CA GLY A 20 3.81 5.98 -8.92
C GLY A 20 5.20 5.52 -8.47
N PHE A 21 5.66 4.41 -9.06
CA PHE A 21 6.92 3.77 -8.72
C PHE A 21 7.73 3.48 -9.99
N ASP A 22 9.02 3.80 -9.97
CA ASP A 22 9.97 3.47 -11.03
C ASP A 22 10.59 2.11 -10.77
N VAL A 23 10.21 1.12 -11.57
CA VAL A 23 10.76 -0.24 -11.46
C VAL A 23 12.20 -0.36 -11.95
N VAL A 24 12.74 0.65 -12.67
CA VAL A 24 14.12 0.64 -13.16
C VAL A 24 15.07 1.21 -12.12
N THR A 25 14.71 2.34 -11.49
CA THR A 25 15.54 2.96 -10.45
C THR A 25 15.16 2.54 -9.03
N MET A 26 14.05 1.81 -8.85
CA MET A 26 13.48 1.43 -7.57
C MET A 26 13.08 2.65 -6.70
N GLU A 27 12.62 3.73 -7.35
CA GLU A 27 12.30 4.99 -6.69
C GLU A 27 10.80 5.35 -6.76
N ARG A 28 10.30 5.94 -5.68
CA ARG A 28 8.97 6.54 -5.62
C ARG A 28 8.97 7.86 -6.40
N LYS A 29 7.91 8.10 -7.20
CA LYS A 29 7.82 9.28 -8.08
C LYS A 29 7.18 10.50 -7.44
N GLY A 30 6.56 10.38 -6.26
CA GLY A 30 5.80 11.49 -5.65
C GLY A 30 4.53 11.89 -6.43
N SER A 31 4.20 11.17 -7.49
CA SER A 31 2.99 11.36 -8.30
C SER A 31 1.95 10.32 -7.92
N TYR A 32 0.71 10.73 -7.64
CA TYR A 32 -0.35 9.83 -7.18
C TYR A 32 -1.33 9.53 -8.31
N VAL A 33 -1.36 8.28 -8.76
CA VAL A 33 -2.23 7.81 -9.87
C VAL A 33 -3.58 7.29 -9.38
N ILE A 34 -3.66 6.91 -8.11
CA ILE A 34 -4.92 6.54 -7.44
C ILE A 34 -5.20 7.57 -6.34
N ASN A 35 -6.42 8.09 -6.29
CA ASN A 35 -6.82 9.02 -5.22
C ASN A 35 -7.05 8.24 -3.92
N MET A 36 -6.01 8.22 -3.08
CA MET A 36 -6.04 7.57 -1.76
C MET A 36 -6.65 8.46 -0.66
N GLU A 37 -6.94 9.73 -0.95
CA GLU A 37 -7.57 10.66 -0.01
C GLU A 37 -9.11 10.55 -0.06
N LYS A 38 -9.66 10.01 -1.15
CA LYS A 38 -11.10 9.72 -1.25
C LYS A 38 -11.43 8.53 -0.36
N TRP A 39 -12.18 8.77 0.72
CA TRP A 39 -12.68 7.74 1.64
C TRP A 39 -14.21 7.56 1.56
N ASP A 40 -14.93 8.59 1.12
CA ASP A 40 -16.39 8.56 0.99
C ASP A 40 -16.82 7.68 -0.19
N LEU A 41 -17.67 6.71 0.11
CA LEU A 41 -18.31 5.84 -0.87
C LEU A 41 -19.59 6.45 -1.44
N GLY A 42 -19.99 7.62 -0.94
CA GLY A 42 -21.28 8.24 -1.19
C GLY A 42 -22.30 7.86 -0.13
N ASN A 43 -23.42 8.59 -0.10
CA ASN A 43 -24.51 8.42 0.85
C ASN A 43 -24.08 8.49 2.33
N GLY A 44 -22.96 9.18 2.62
CA GLY A 44 -22.41 9.32 3.97
C GLY A 44 -21.84 8.02 4.54
N THR A 45 -21.36 7.12 3.68
CA THR A 45 -20.79 5.82 4.06
C THR A 45 -19.30 5.73 3.74
N CYS A 46 -18.55 5.01 4.57
CA CYS A 46 -17.14 4.76 4.35
C CYS A 46 -16.75 3.36 4.83
N LYS A 47 -15.51 2.96 4.52
CA LYS A 47 -14.89 1.76 5.09
C LYS A 47 -14.10 2.12 6.33
N LEU A 48 -14.40 1.45 7.43
CA LEU A 48 -13.65 1.51 8.69
C LEU A 48 -13.01 0.15 8.95
N ALA A 49 -11.76 0.16 9.39
CA ALA A 49 -11.05 -1.01 9.87
C ALA A 49 -10.61 -0.81 11.31
N THR A 50 -10.67 -1.87 12.10
CA THR A 50 -10.14 -1.90 13.47
C THR A 50 -8.66 -2.28 13.40
N ASN A 51 -7.80 -1.44 13.97
CA ASN A 51 -6.37 -1.71 14.03
C ASN A 51 -5.96 -2.12 15.44
N ASP A 52 -5.79 -3.43 15.66
CA ASP A 52 -5.42 -3.99 16.96
C ASP A 52 -4.01 -3.61 17.40
N TYR A 53 -3.10 -3.34 16.45
CA TYR A 53 -1.76 -2.81 16.75
C TYR A 53 -1.80 -1.35 17.26
N PHE A 54 -2.91 -0.66 17.05
CA PHE A 54 -3.17 0.70 17.55
C PHE A 54 -4.30 0.70 18.57
N SER A 55 -4.27 -0.28 19.49
CA SER A 55 -5.22 -0.37 20.62
C SER A 55 -6.69 -0.48 20.18
N GLY A 56 -6.94 -1.15 19.05
CA GLY A 56 -8.30 -1.33 18.51
C GLY A 56 -8.90 -0.05 17.95
N ARG A 57 -8.08 0.97 17.62
CA ARG A 57 -8.58 2.22 17.03
C ARG A 57 -9.26 1.94 15.69
N LYS A 58 -10.47 2.49 15.50
CA LYS A 58 -11.13 2.54 14.19
C LYS A 58 -10.40 3.54 13.29
N GLN A 59 -10.01 3.10 12.10
CA GLN A 59 -9.34 3.90 11.10
C GLN A 59 -10.05 3.77 9.76
N LYS A 60 -10.16 4.88 9.01
CA LYS A 60 -10.81 4.84 7.70
C LYS A 60 -9.86 4.35 6.62
N LEU A 61 -10.45 3.67 5.64
CA LEU A 61 -9.75 3.19 4.46
C LEU A 61 -10.08 4.07 3.25
N PRO A 62 -9.11 4.30 2.35
CA PRO A 62 -9.40 4.86 1.04
C PRO A 62 -10.45 4.02 0.30
N ALA A 63 -11.30 4.69 -0.47
CA ALA A 63 -12.35 4.07 -1.26
C ALA A 63 -11.80 3.03 -2.24
N ALA A 64 -10.58 3.22 -2.75
CA ALA A 64 -9.91 2.29 -3.65
C ALA A 64 -9.36 1.01 -2.96
N VAL A 65 -9.20 0.99 -1.62
CA VAL A 65 -8.57 -0.14 -0.90
C VAL A 65 -9.59 -1.23 -0.58
N VAL A 66 -9.39 -2.44 -1.09
CA VAL A 66 -10.33 -3.56 -0.88
C VAL A 66 -9.95 -4.38 0.35
N ASP A 67 -8.71 -4.88 0.42
CA ASP A 67 -8.27 -5.84 1.44
C ASP A 67 -7.19 -5.26 2.36
N TRP A 68 -7.60 -4.40 3.28
CA TRP A 68 -6.71 -3.95 4.34
C TRP A 68 -6.66 -4.98 5.48
N ARG A 69 -5.44 -5.36 5.88
CA ARG A 69 -5.20 -6.26 7.01
C ARG A 69 -3.92 -5.89 7.73
N THR A 70 -3.90 -6.15 9.02
CA THR A 70 -2.67 -6.14 9.80
C THR A 70 -1.93 -7.45 9.58
N LEU A 71 -0.60 -7.39 9.50
CA LEU A 71 0.25 -8.56 9.36
C LEU A 71 1.07 -8.77 10.63
N PRO A 72 1.36 -10.03 11.00
CA PRO A 72 2.28 -10.31 12.10
C PRO A 72 3.65 -9.69 11.81
N ASN A 73 4.33 -9.25 12.87
CA ASN A 73 5.68 -8.73 12.75
C ASN A 73 6.62 -9.84 12.23
N GLN A 74 7.49 -9.48 11.29
CA GLN A 74 8.50 -10.38 10.75
C GLN A 74 9.83 -10.12 11.48
N ILE A 75 10.44 -11.18 11.99
CA ILE A 75 11.76 -11.12 12.65
C ILE A 75 12.76 -11.75 11.70
N PHE A 76 13.87 -11.06 11.46
CA PHE A 76 14.97 -11.52 10.62
C PHE A 76 16.18 -11.85 11.49
N GLU A 77 16.82 -12.98 11.20
CA GLU A 77 18.02 -13.46 11.94
C GLU A 77 19.27 -12.60 11.68
N SER A 78 19.31 -11.86 10.58
CA SER A 78 20.45 -11.01 10.22
C SER A 78 20.02 -9.80 9.38
N SER A 79 20.89 -8.79 9.33
CA SER A 79 20.73 -7.63 8.44
C SER A 79 20.77 -8.04 6.97
N GLU A 80 21.59 -9.04 6.62
CA GLU A 80 21.65 -9.59 5.26
C GLU A 80 20.32 -10.22 4.84
N ALA A 81 19.64 -10.94 5.74
CA ALA A 81 18.33 -11.51 5.46
C ALA A 81 17.29 -10.43 5.12
N VAL A 82 17.33 -9.28 5.80
CA VAL A 82 16.47 -8.13 5.50
C VAL A 82 16.74 -7.57 4.10
N VAL A 83 18.03 -7.41 3.74
CA VAL A 83 18.42 -6.90 2.42
C VAL A 83 17.98 -7.86 1.31
N ASN A 84 18.13 -9.16 1.53
CA ASN A 84 17.75 -10.18 0.56
C ASN A 84 16.22 -10.19 0.34
N ASP A 85 15.44 -10.16 1.42
CA ASP A 85 13.98 -10.06 1.37
C ASP A 85 13.53 -8.80 0.61
N SER A 86 14.12 -7.65 0.96
CA SER A 86 13.83 -6.36 0.33
C SER A 86 14.16 -6.37 -1.17
N SER A 87 15.26 -7.00 -1.57
CA SER A 87 15.68 -7.10 -2.98
C SER A 87 14.72 -7.99 -3.80
N SER A 88 14.01 -8.90 -3.15
CA SER A 88 13.02 -9.78 -3.75
C SER A 88 11.58 -9.25 -3.69
N ALA A 89 11.36 -8.07 -3.09
CA ALA A 89 10.02 -7.53 -2.86
C ALA A 89 9.25 -7.20 -4.15
N LEU A 90 9.96 -6.90 -5.25
CA LEU A 90 9.33 -6.67 -6.55
C LEU A 90 9.17 -8.01 -7.29
N SER A 91 7.92 -8.49 -7.42
CA SER A 91 7.63 -9.70 -8.20
C SER A 91 8.10 -9.56 -9.65
N SER A 92 8.69 -10.62 -10.22
CA SER A 92 9.02 -10.70 -11.65
C SER A 92 7.84 -10.42 -12.58
N ASP A 93 6.61 -10.55 -12.06
CA ASP A 93 5.37 -10.35 -12.79
C ASP A 93 5.06 -8.89 -13.10
N TRP A 94 5.84 -7.92 -12.60
CA TRP A 94 5.68 -6.51 -12.97
C TRP A 94 5.76 -6.27 -14.48
N LYS A 95 6.42 -7.19 -15.20
CA LYS A 95 6.58 -7.19 -16.66
C LYS A 95 5.35 -7.70 -17.41
N VAL A 96 4.40 -8.35 -16.75
CA VAL A 96 3.24 -8.97 -17.41
C VAL A 96 2.38 -7.90 -18.11
N GLY A 97 2.08 -8.12 -19.38
CA GLY A 97 1.32 -7.18 -20.21
C GLY A 97 2.13 -6.02 -20.78
N LEU A 98 3.45 -5.97 -20.54
CA LEU A 98 4.37 -4.99 -21.10
C LEU A 98 5.34 -5.66 -22.09
N ASP A 99 5.62 -5.00 -23.22
CA ASP A 99 6.69 -5.42 -24.15
C ASP A 99 8.06 -4.92 -23.65
N VAL A 100 8.53 -5.53 -22.56
CA VAL A 100 9.84 -5.22 -21.96
C VAL A 100 10.92 -6.13 -22.52
N LYS A 101 11.68 -5.60 -23.48
CA LYS A 101 12.92 -6.23 -23.93
C LYS A 101 13.96 -6.09 -22.84
N ALA A 102 14.40 -7.20 -22.25
CA ALA A 102 15.56 -7.19 -21.38
C ALA A 102 16.77 -6.71 -22.19
N ALA A 103 17.33 -5.56 -21.85
CA ALA A 103 18.58 -5.10 -22.43
C ALA A 103 19.67 -6.10 -22.01
N GLY A 104 20.11 -6.96 -22.94
CA GLY A 104 21.14 -7.99 -22.70
C GLY A 104 20.80 -9.41 -23.16
N ALA A 105 19.61 -9.69 -23.70
CA ALA A 105 19.40 -10.95 -24.42
C ALA A 105 20.01 -10.85 -25.82
N ALA A 106 21.28 -11.23 -25.93
CA ALA A 106 21.90 -11.66 -27.18
C ALA A 106 21.64 -13.16 -27.38
#